data_AF-A0A382G1I0-F1
#
_entry.id   AF-A0A382G1I0-F1
#
_cell.length_a   1.000
_cell.length_b   1.000
_cell.length_c   1.000
_cell.angle_alpha   90.00
_cell.angle_beta   90.00
_cell.angle_gamma   90.00
#
_symmetry.space_group_name_H-M   'P 1'
#
loop_
_entity.id
_entity.type
_entity.pdbx_description
1 polymer ?
#
loop_
_entity_poly.entity_id
_entity_poly.type
_entity_poly.pdbx_seq_one_letter_code
_entity_poly.pdbx_strand_id
1 'polypeptide(L)'
;MSDYFDLGSYSRPVSTVVIAQTWFDRGLVWLFAYNHEEATVCFEKVLEADPDCAMAHWGIAYAIGPNYNKPWKVFTPEEKGPALQRAHTALETGLALGTATPVELDLLKALASRYPDDPDIEEYQPFNDGFAAAMKPIYETHAKDLDVAFVYAEAMMNRTPWELWDFHKSVPNPEASTEEAMRVLEGSFEARPDAWDHPGLLHMYIHLMEMSPYPERALRHGDRLTGLVPDAGHLVHMATHIDVLCGDYESVLSGNLAAAEVDERFKAYAGAANFY
;
A
#
# COMPACT_ATOMS: atom_id res chain seq x y z
N MET A 1 -6.73 -10.96 -25.04
CA MET A 1 -6.66 -10.94 -23.56
C MET A 1 -5.18 -11.03 -23.25
N SER A 2 -4.61 -10.10 -22.47
CA SER A 2 -3.17 -10.19 -22.18
C SER A 2 -2.92 -11.41 -21.30
N ASP A 3 -1.84 -12.15 -21.54
CA ASP A 3 -1.44 -13.35 -20.78
C ASP A 3 -1.00 -13.06 -19.32
N TYR A 4 -1.56 -12.02 -18.69
CA TYR A 4 -1.21 -11.54 -17.36
C TYR A 4 -2.42 -11.56 -16.42
N PHE A 5 -2.17 -11.33 -15.14
CA PHE A 5 -3.19 -11.34 -14.08
C PHE A 5 -4.29 -10.27 -14.29
N ASP A 6 -5.53 -10.60 -13.90
CA ASP A 6 -6.65 -9.68 -13.82
C ASP A 6 -6.60 -8.88 -12.51
N LEU A 7 -6.03 -7.68 -12.60
CA LEU A 7 -5.85 -6.76 -11.47
C LEU A 7 -6.95 -5.68 -11.39
N GLY A 8 -8.08 -5.91 -12.07
CA GLY A 8 -9.13 -4.90 -12.18
C GLY A 8 -8.73 -3.73 -13.07
N SER A 9 -9.37 -2.57 -12.84
CA SER A 9 -9.28 -1.40 -13.72
C SER A 9 -8.79 -0.12 -13.04
N TYR A 10 -8.24 -0.22 -11.83
CA TYR A 10 -7.71 0.94 -11.12
C TYR A 10 -6.53 1.54 -11.90
N SER A 11 -6.47 2.87 -12.00
CA SER A 11 -5.45 3.56 -12.77
C SER A 11 -5.11 4.91 -12.17
N ARG A 12 -3.81 5.24 -12.17
CA ARG A 12 -3.29 6.57 -11.83
C ARG A 12 -2.50 7.09 -13.02
N PRO A 13 -2.96 8.14 -13.73
CA PRO A 13 -2.24 8.68 -14.88
C PRO A 13 -0.88 9.25 -14.47
N VAL A 14 0.21 8.65 -14.97
CA VAL A 14 1.60 9.08 -14.71
C VAL A 14 2.47 9.08 -15.97
N SER A 15 2.01 8.45 -17.07
CA SER A 15 2.74 8.42 -18.33
C SER A 15 1.78 8.55 -19.51
N THR A 16 2.25 9.20 -20.57
CA THR A 16 1.55 9.25 -21.87
C THR A 16 1.90 8.05 -22.76
N VAL A 17 2.92 7.26 -22.38
CA VAL A 17 3.30 6.03 -23.06
C VAL A 17 2.38 4.91 -22.59
N VAL A 18 1.48 4.45 -23.48
CA VAL A 18 0.39 3.50 -23.14
C VAL A 18 0.88 2.24 -22.42
N ILE A 19 1.99 1.65 -22.87
CA ILE A 19 2.53 0.43 -22.26
C ILE A 19 3.15 0.71 -20.88
N ALA A 20 3.79 1.87 -20.69
CA ALA A 20 4.34 2.30 -19.41
C ALA A 20 3.19 2.56 -18.41
N GLN A 21 2.13 3.25 -18.84
CA GLN A 21 0.94 3.46 -18.02
C GLN A 21 0.29 2.12 -17.60
N THR A 22 0.19 1.16 -18.52
CA THR A 22 -0.35 -0.18 -18.21
C THR A 22 0.48 -0.89 -17.15
N TRP A 23 1.81 -0.85 -17.24
CA TRP A 23 2.68 -1.45 -16.22
C TRP A 23 2.65 -0.70 -14.90
N PHE A 24 2.49 0.63 -14.93
CA PHE A 24 2.36 1.42 -13.72
C PHE A 24 1.09 1.06 -12.95
N ASP A 25 -0.05 0.97 -13.64
CA ASP A 25 -1.32 0.61 -13.02
C ASP A 25 -1.25 -0.79 -12.38
N ARG A 26 -0.62 -1.75 -13.07
CA ARG A 26 -0.35 -3.09 -12.51
C ARG A 26 0.54 -3.03 -11.27
N GLY A 27 1.63 -2.27 -11.34
CA GLY A 27 2.56 -2.12 -10.22
C GLY A 27 1.89 -1.49 -9.00
N LEU A 28 1.06 -0.47 -9.21
CA LEU A 28 0.31 0.19 -8.15
C LEU A 28 -0.73 -0.74 -7.50
N VAL A 29 -1.44 -1.55 -8.28
CA VAL A 29 -2.39 -2.52 -7.73
C VAL A 29 -1.67 -3.64 -6.96
N TRP A 30 -0.54 -4.15 -7.48
CA TRP A 30 0.28 -5.10 -6.73
C TRP A 30 0.84 -4.51 -5.43
N LEU A 31 1.19 -3.22 -5.45
CA LEU A 31 1.60 -2.48 -4.26
C LEU A 31 0.47 -2.43 -3.23
N PHE A 32 -0.75 -2.10 -3.66
CA PHE A 32 -1.92 -2.15 -2.78
C PHE A 32 -2.20 -3.56 -2.25
N ALA A 33 -1.92 -4.59 -3.04
CA ALA A 33 -2.04 -5.98 -2.63
C ALA A 33 -0.88 -6.48 -1.76
N TYR A 34 0.08 -5.63 -1.38
CA TYR A 34 1.28 -6.03 -0.66
C TYR A 34 2.16 -7.07 -1.37
N ASN A 35 2.00 -7.26 -2.69
CA ASN A 35 2.96 -7.98 -3.53
C ASN A 35 4.07 -7.04 -3.98
N HIS A 36 4.95 -6.67 -3.05
CA HIS A 36 5.97 -5.65 -3.29
C HIS A 36 7.03 -6.09 -4.33
N GLU A 37 7.31 -7.40 -4.42
CA GLU A 37 8.25 -7.95 -5.40
C GLU A 37 7.73 -7.77 -6.82
N GLU A 38 6.49 -8.20 -7.11
CA GLU A 38 5.90 -8.03 -8.44
C GLU A 38 5.57 -6.57 -8.75
N ALA A 39 5.21 -5.76 -7.74
CA ALA A 39 5.05 -4.32 -7.91
C ALA A 39 6.35 -3.69 -8.43
N THR A 40 7.48 -4.07 -7.83
CA THR A 40 8.81 -3.60 -8.26
C THR A 40 9.14 -4.01 -9.69
N VAL A 41 8.89 -5.28 -10.06
CA VAL A 41 9.04 -5.77 -11.45
C VAL A 41 8.20 -4.96 -12.42
N CYS A 42 6.96 -4.61 -12.05
CA CYS A 42 6.09 -3.79 -12.88
C CYS A 42 6.67 -2.38 -13.06
N PHE A 43 7.12 -1.71 -12.00
CA PHE A 43 7.72 -0.39 -12.10
C PHE A 43 9.04 -0.37 -12.90
N GLU A 44 9.83 -1.44 -12.85
CA GLU A 44 11.01 -1.57 -13.73
C GLU A 44 10.61 -1.64 -15.21
N LYS A 45 9.52 -2.36 -15.55
CA LYS A 45 8.96 -2.36 -16.92
C LYS A 45 8.39 -1.00 -17.33
N VAL A 46 7.95 -0.17 -16.38
CA VAL A 46 7.61 1.23 -16.67
C VAL A 46 8.86 1.97 -17.13
N LEU A 47 9.97 1.86 -16.40
CA LEU A 47 11.23 2.53 -16.73
C LEU A 47 11.89 2.01 -18.03
N GLU A 48 11.68 0.74 -18.38
CA GLU A 48 12.09 0.21 -19.69
C GLU A 48 11.34 0.89 -20.85
N ALA A 49 10.06 1.25 -20.64
CA ALA A 49 9.20 1.83 -21.66
C ALA A 49 9.18 3.37 -21.67
N ASP A 50 9.31 3.98 -20.49
CA ASP A 50 9.32 5.41 -20.25
C ASP A 50 10.36 5.74 -19.15
N PRO A 51 11.64 5.89 -19.53
CA PRO A 51 12.73 6.16 -18.59
C PRO A 51 12.59 7.48 -17.82
N ASP A 52 11.75 8.39 -18.29
CA ASP A 52 11.50 9.70 -17.67
C ASP A 52 10.28 9.67 -16.72
N CYS A 53 9.70 8.49 -16.43
CA CYS A 53 8.56 8.36 -15.51
C CYS A 53 9.02 8.43 -14.04
N ALA A 54 8.97 9.63 -13.45
CA ALA A 54 9.36 9.86 -12.05
C ALA A 54 8.58 9.02 -11.03
N MET A 55 7.30 8.74 -11.29
CA MET A 55 6.49 7.92 -10.38
C MET A 55 6.87 6.44 -10.40
N ALA A 56 7.50 5.92 -11.46
CA ALA A 56 8.03 4.56 -11.43
C ALA A 56 9.18 4.44 -10.41
N HIS A 57 10.04 5.45 -10.32
CA HIS A 57 11.06 5.53 -9.27
C HIS A 57 10.45 5.62 -7.87
N TRP A 58 9.40 6.43 -7.69
CA TRP A 58 8.65 6.47 -6.44
C TRP A 58 8.07 5.08 -6.09
N GLY A 59 7.49 4.39 -7.05
CA GLY A 59 6.89 3.06 -6.87
C GLY A 59 7.91 2.00 -6.46
N ILE A 60 9.09 1.97 -7.10
CA ILE A 60 10.21 1.11 -6.72
C ILE A 60 10.62 1.40 -5.28
N ALA A 61 10.89 2.68 -4.97
CA ALA A 61 11.28 3.06 -3.61
C ALA A 61 10.22 2.67 -2.59
N TYR A 62 8.93 2.91 -2.86
CA TYR A 62 7.85 2.59 -1.93
C TYR A 62 7.71 1.09 -1.67
N ALA A 63 7.78 0.27 -2.72
CA ALA A 63 7.68 -1.19 -2.63
C ALA A 63 8.84 -1.83 -1.84
N ILE A 64 10.04 -1.24 -1.89
CA ILE A 64 11.20 -1.74 -1.13
C ILE A 64 11.08 -1.45 0.37
N GLY A 65 10.30 -0.43 0.74
CA GLY A 65 10.14 0.02 2.12
C GLY A 65 9.29 -0.89 3.01
N PRO A 66 9.21 -0.55 4.30
CA PRO A 66 8.37 -1.28 5.23
C PRO A 66 6.89 -1.08 4.90
N ASN A 67 6.04 -2.02 5.26
CA ASN A 67 4.57 -1.84 5.24
C ASN A 67 3.97 -2.32 6.57
N TYR A 68 2.63 -2.32 6.65
CA TYR A 68 1.91 -2.71 7.88
C TYR A 68 2.23 -4.13 8.34
N ASN A 69 2.49 -5.04 7.40
CA ASN A 69 2.77 -6.46 7.66
C ASN A 69 4.27 -6.78 7.77
N LYS A 70 5.15 -5.96 7.15
CA LYS A 70 6.61 -6.07 7.21
C LYS A 70 7.22 -4.73 7.68
N PRO A 71 7.14 -4.39 8.97
CA PRO A 71 7.81 -3.20 9.50
C PRO A 71 9.34 -3.37 9.49
N TRP A 72 10.10 -2.28 9.58
CA TRP A 72 11.58 -2.28 9.54
C TRP A 72 12.25 -3.32 10.45
N LYS A 73 11.69 -3.55 11.64
CA LYS A 73 12.17 -4.55 12.62
C LYS A 73 12.15 -6.00 12.11
N VAL A 74 11.38 -6.29 11.06
CA VAL A 74 11.27 -7.62 10.44
C VAL A 74 12.31 -7.84 9.35
N PHE A 75 12.88 -6.77 8.79
CA PHE A 75 13.93 -6.88 7.77
C PHE A 75 15.19 -7.49 8.38
N THR A 76 15.77 -8.49 7.72
CA THR A 76 17.04 -9.07 8.15
C THR A 76 18.20 -8.10 7.86
N PRO A 77 19.32 -8.18 8.59
CA PRO A 77 20.50 -7.36 8.30
C PRO A 77 20.96 -7.46 6.83
N GLU A 78 20.82 -8.64 6.21
CA GLU A 78 21.17 -8.88 4.81
C GLU A 78 20.19 -8.22 3.82
N GLU A 79 18.93 -8.00 4.22
CA GLU A 79 17.93 -7.27 3.42
C GLU A 79 18.10 -5.75 3.53
N LYS A 80 18.40 -5.23 4.73
CA LYS A 80 18.40 -3.79 5.03
C LYS A 80 19.33 -2.99 4.13
N GLY A 81 20.61 -3.35 4.07
CA GLY A 81 21.61 -2.60 3.29
C GLY A 81 21.23 -2.45 1.80
N PRO A 82 20.97 -3.56 1.08
CA PRO A 82 20.52 -3.49 -0.31
C PRO A 82 19.20 -2.75 -0.51
N ALA A 83 18.22 -2.92 0.40
CA ALA A 83 16.95 -2.22 0.34
C ALA A 83 17.12 -0.69 0.43
N LEU A 84 17.86 -0.22 1.44
CA LEU A 84 18.14 1.21 1.61
C LEU A 84 18.88 1.78 0.40
N GLN A 85 19.94 1.12 -0.07
CA GLN A 85 20.70 1.57 -1.23
C GLN A 85 19.81 1.73 -2.47
N ARG A 86 18.95 0.75 -2.74
CA ARG A 86 18.06 0.76 -3.91
C ARG A 86 16.98 1.82 -3.77
N ALA A 87 16.37 1.99 -2.59
CA ALA A 87 15.37 3.02 -2.34
C ALA A 87 15.95 4.43 -2.51
N HIS A 88 17.11 4.71 -1.90
CA HIS A 88 17.81 6.00 -2.05
C HIS A 88 18.16 6.29 -3.51
N THR A 89 18.73 5.31 -4.23
CA THR A 89 19.07 5.48 -5.66
C THR A 89 17.83 5.79 -6.50
N ALA A 90 16.72 5.09 -6.26
CA ALA A 90 15.47 5.34 -6.97
C ALA A 90 14.94 6.74 -6.67
N LEU A 91 14.90 7.17 -5.41
CA LEU A 91 14.45 8.49 -5.01
C LEU A 91 15.32 9.61 -5.59
N GLU A 92 16.65 9.49 -5.50
CA GLU A 92 17.60 10.43 -6.09
C GLU A 92 17.38 10.57 -7.60
N THR A 93 17.21 9.45 -8.30
CA THR A 93 16.97 9.45 -9.75
C THR A 93 15.63 10.11 -10.07
N GLY A 94 14.55 9.71 -9.40
CA GLY A 94 13.22 10.29 -9.60
C GLY A 94 13.16 11.80 -9.31
N LEU A 95 13.84 12.26 -8.26
CA LEU A 95 13.95 13.69 -7.91
C LEU A 95 14.78 14.49 -8.92
N ALA A 96 15.73 13.85 -9.60
CA ALA A 96 16.53 14.48 -10.64
C ALA A 96 15.79 14.62 -11.98
N LEU A 97 14.69 13.86 -12.18
CA LEU A 97 13.87 13.97 -13.37
C LEU A 97 13.05 15.28 -13.35
N GLY A 98 13.18 16.06 -14.43
CA GLY A 98 12.44 17.33 -14.60
C GLY A 98 10.98 17.17 -15.07
N THR A 99 10.48 15.94 -15.13
CA THR A 99 9.18 15.56 -15.71
C THR A 99 8.08 15.38 -14.67
N ALA A 100 8.42 15.27 -13.39
CA ALA A 100 7.45 15.08 -12.31
C ALA A 100 6.48 16.27 -12.21
N THR A 101 5.19 15.96 -12.11
CA THR A 101 4.17 16.94 -11.72
C THR A 101 4.38 17.38 -10.26
N PRO A 102 3.78 18.50 -9.81
CA PRO A 102 3.97 18.97 -8.44
C PRO A 102 3.65 17.93 -7.37
N VAL A 103 2.55 17.19 -7.52
CA VAL A 103 2.15 16.16 -6.53
C VAL A 103 3.13 14.97 -6.52
N GLU A 104 3.65 14.55 -7.68
CA GLU A 104 4.62 13.46 -7.78
C GLU A 104 5.97 13.85 -7.17
N LEU A 105 6.40 15.10 -7.39
CA LEU A 105 7.61 15.65 -6.78
C LEU A 105 7.49 15.71 -5.25
N ASP A 106 6.33 16.09 -4.74
CA ASP A 106 6.09 16.15 -3.30
C ASP A 106 6.03 14.74 -2.68
N LEU A 107 5.41 13.77 -3.37
CA LEU A 107 5.41 12.37 -2.95
C LEU A 107 6.83 11.77 -2.91
N LEU A 108 7.69 12.06 -3.89
CA LEU A 108 9.11 11.66 -3.89
C LEU A 108 9.87 12.26 -2.69
N LYS A 109 9.69 13.56 -2.43
CA LYS A 109 10.35 14.23 -1.30
C LYS A 109 9.88 13.68 0.05
N ALA A 110 8.58 13.43 0.21
CA ALA A 110 8.06 12.87 1.44
C ALA A 110 8.60 11.46 1.67
N LEU A 111 8.59 10.61 0.64
CA LEU A 111 9.04 9.22 0.74
C LEU A 111 10.51 9.08 1.17
N ALA A 112 11.37 10.05 0.84
CA ALA A 112 12.75 10.08 1.34
C ALA A 112 12.84 10.10 2.88
N SER A 113 11.83 10.65 3.57
CA SER A 113 11.79 10.69 5.04
C SER A 113 11.55 9.32 5.68
N ARG A 114 11.15 8.31 4.89
CA ARG A 114 10.90 6.93 5.35
C ARG A 114 12.17 6.11 5.51
N TYR A 115 13.28 6.55 4.91
CA TYR A 115 14.50 5.76 4.79
C TYR A 115 15.62 6.26 5.69
N PRO A 116 16.15 5.43 6.60
CA PRO A 116 17.44 5.70 7.23
C PRO A 116 18.60 5.61 6.24
N ASP A 117 19.69 6.30 6.56
CA ASP A 117 20.97 6.14 5.84
C ASP A 117 21.79 4.96 6.40
N ASP A 118 21.67 4.70 7.70
CA ASP A 118 22.40 3.65 8.41
C ASP A 118 21.58 2.34 8.41
N PRO A 119 22.05 1.26 7.75
CA PRO A 119 21.37 -0.04 7.77
C PRO A 119 21.38 -0.74 9.14
N ASP A 120 22.28 -0.35 10.04
CA ASP A 120 22.42 -0.93 11.37
C ASP A 120 21.62 -0.15 12.44
N ILE A 121 20.87 0.88 12.03
CA ILE A 121 19.98 1.61 12.94
C ILE A 121 18.91 0.67 13.51
N GLU A 122 18.58 0.82 14.79
CA GLU A 122 17.53 0.03 15.45
C GLU A 122 16.33 0.90 15.88
N GLU A 123 16.50 2.22 15.89
CA GLU A 123 15.45 3.19 16.22
C GLU A 123 14.77 3.71 14.94
N TYR A 124 13.73 3.00 14.49
CA TYR A 124 13.01 3.31 13.25
C TYR A 124 11.86 4.32 13.41
N GLN A 125 11.39 4.55 14.64
CA GLN A 125 10.23 5.41 14.90
C GLN A 125 10.37 6.82 14.28
N PRO A 126 11.54 7.49 14.33
CA PRO A 126 11.72 8.80 13.70
C PRO A 126 11.42 8.82 12.19
N PHE A 127 11.65 7.72 11.47
CA PHE A 127 11.39 7.61 10.03
C PHE A 127 9.92 7.37 9.73
N ASN A 128 9.24 6.58 10.57
CA ASN A 128 7.78 6.38 10.46
C ASN A 128 7.04 7.69 10.78
N ASP A 129 7.42 8.36 11.87
CA ASP A 129 6.85 9.66 12.26
C ASP A 129 7.20 10.75 11.24
N GLY A 130 8.44 10.77 10.75
CA GLY A 130 8.91 11.70 9.74
C GLY A 130 8.15 11.58 8.42
N PHE A 131 7.93 10.36 7.93
CA PHE A 131 7.16 10.13 6.71
C PHE A 131 5.69 10.53 6.88
N ALA A 132 5.04 10.14 7.99
CA ALA A 132 3.67 10.55 8.28
C ALA A 132 3.53 12.08 8.39
N ALA A 133 4.50 12.75 9.03
CA ALA A 133 4.52 14.20 9.13
C ALA A 133 4.73 14.88 7.77
N ALA A 134 5.60 14.33 6.92
CA ALA A 134 5.86 14.86 5.57
C ALA A 134 4.66 14.71 4.63
N MET A 135 3.85 13.64 4.81
CA MET A 135 2.65 13.41 4.01
C MET A 135 1.48 14.34 4.37
N LYS A 136 1.40 14.82 5.62
CA LYS A 136 0.31 15.69 6.07
C LYS A 136 0.09 16.94 5.18
N PRO A 137 1.09 17.81 4.93
CA PRO A 137 0.87 18.99 4.09
C PRO A 137 0.54 18.64 2.63
N ILE A 138 0.98 17.49 2.13
CA ILE A 138 0.65 17.00 0.80
C ILE A 138 -0.83 16.63 0.75
N TYR A 139 -1.32 15.88 1.74
CA TYR A 139 -2.75 15.56 1.85
C TYR A 139 -3.60 16.83 2.00
N GLU A 140 -3.21 17.78 2.83
CA GLU A 140 -3.94 19.05 2.99
C GLU A 140 -4.03 19.85 1.67
N THR A 141 -2.99 19.77 0.84
CA THR A 141 -2.94 20.44 -0.48
C THR A 141 -3.69 19.65 -1.56
N HIS A 142 -3.67 18.32 -1.49
CA HIS A 142 -4.16 17.39 -2.50
C HIS A 142 -5.28 16.46 -1.97
N ALA A 143 -6.12 16.92 -1.05
CA ALA A 143 -7.11 16.10 -0.33
C ALA A 143 -8.15 15.38 -1.22
N LYS A 144 -8.22 15.71 -2.52
CA LYS A 144 -9.10 15.06 -3.50
C LYS A 144 -8.41 13.94 -4.29
N ASP A 145 -7.09 13.80 -4.17
CA ASP A 145 -6.29 12.73 -4.76
C ASP A 145 -6.35 11.52 -3.81
N LEU A 146 -7.00 10.45 -4.27
CA LEU A 146 -7.26 9.26 -3.46
C LEU A 146 -5.98 8.46 -3.18
N ASP A 147 -4.99 8.48 -4.08
CA ASP A 147 -3.71 7.83 -3.82
C ASP A 147 -2.92 8.60 -2.75
N VAL A 148 -3.01 9.93 -2.73
CA VAL A 148 -2.41 10.75 -1.65
C VAL A 148 -3.08 10.45 -0.31
N ALA A 149 -4.42 10.32 -0.29
CA ALA A 149 -5.16 9.91 0.90
C ALA A 149 -4.73 8.51 1.39
N PHE A 150 -4.56 7.56 0.47
CA PHE A 150 -4.05 6.23 0.75
C PHE A 150 -2.64 6.29 1.38
N VAL A 151 -1.69 6.98 0.74
CA VAL A 151 -0.32 7.06 1.25
C VAL A 151 -0.27 7.73 2.62
N TYR A 152 -1.08 8.76 2.86
CA TYR A 152 -1.12 9.42 4.16
C TYR A 152 -1.73 8.53 5.26
N ALA A 153 -2.84 7.83 4.95
CA ALA A 153 -3.44 6.88 5.88
C ALA A 153 -2.46 5.74 6.23
N GLU A 154 -1.81 5.16 5.23
CA GLU A 154 -0.82 4.09 5.41
C GLU A 154 0.39 4.55 6.23
N ALA A 155 0.92 5.74 5.95
CA ALA A 155 2.03 6.31 6.71
C ALA A 155 1.66 6.49 8.20
N MET A 156 0.44 6.94 8.49
CA MET A 156 -0.08 7.08 9.85
C MET A 156 -0.25 5.73 10.55
N MET A 157 -0.75 4.72 9.85
CA MET A 157 -0.94 3.37 10.40
C MET A 157 0.40 2.69 10.72
N ASN A 158 1.41 2.89 9.89
CA ASN A 158 2.76 2.33 10.08
C ASN A 158 3.59 2.95 11.20
N ARG A 159 3.10 4.01 11.86
CA ARG A 159 3.70 4.50 13.11
C ARG A 159 3.59 3.47 14.24
N THR A 160 2.52 2.66 14.21
CA THR A 160 2.13 1.70 15.24
C THR A 160 1.46 0.48 14.59
N PRO A 161 2.19 -0.29 13.74
CA PRO A 161 1.62 -1.41 13.03
C PRO A 161 1.12 -2.46 14.03
N TRP A 162 -0.09 -2.99 13.81
CA TRP A 162 -0.81 -3.90 14.71
C TRP A 162 -1.16 -3.33 16.09
N GLU A 163 -0.98 -2.03 16.32
CA GLU A 163 -1.23 -1.38 17.61
C GLU A 163 -2.10 -0.13 17.43
N LEU A 164 -3.03 -0.13 16.47
CA LEU A 164 -3.93 1.00 16.20
C LEU A 164 -4.99 1.19 17.30
N TRP A 165 -5.37 0.11 17.98
CA TRP A 165 -6.39 0.10 19.03
C TRP A 165 -5.84 -0.51 20.30
N ASP A 166 -6.23 0.03 21.45
CA ASP A 166 -6.11 -0.68 22.71
C ASP A 166 -7.30 -1.64 22.83
N PHE A 167 -7.07 -2.90 22.47
CA PHE A 167 -8.09 -3.95 22.48
C PHE A 167 -8.79 -4.07 23.85
N HIS A 168 -8.03 -3.98 24.95
CA HIS A 168 -8.56 -4.17 26.29
C HIS A 168 -9.43 -3.00 26.75
N LYS A 169 -9.12 -1.79 26.31
CA LYS A 169 -9.87 -0.57 26.66
C LYS A 169 -10.92 -0.20 25.63
N SER A 170 -10.92 -0.84 24.45
CA SER A 170 -11.85 -0.54 23.36
C SER A 170 -11.78 0.93 22.93
N VAL A 171 -10.58 1.49 22.88
CA VAL A 171 -10.31 2.88 22.44
C VAL A 171 -9.11 2.92 21.50
N PRO A 172 -8.95 3.97 20.68
CA PRO A 172 -7.73 4.19 19.93
C PRO A 172 -6.48 4.14 20.83
N ASN A 173 -5.39 3.53 20.34
CA ASN A 173 -4.12 3.60 21.04
C ASN A 173 -3.65 5.07 21.07
N PRO A 174 -3.34 5.65 22.26
CA PRO A 174 -2.91 7.04 22.36
C PRO A 174 -1.61 7.37 21.60
N GLU A 175 -0.76 6.38 21.34
CA GLU A 175 0.48 6.56 20.57
C GLU A 175 0.24 6.47 19.05
N ALA A 176 -0.90 5.90 18.63
CA ALA A 176 -1.27 5.72 17.24
C ALA A 176 -1.94 6.98 16.65
N SER A 177 -1.99 7.02 15.31
CA SER A 177 -2.72 8.07 14.56
C SER A 177 -4.14 7.64 14.15
N THR A 178 -4.74 6.68 14.86
CA THR A 178 -5.95 5.96 14.44
C THR A 178 -7.13 6.87 14.13
N GLU A 179 -7.40 7.87 14.97
CA GLU A 179 -8.53 8.78 14.72
C GLU A 179 -8.34 9.65 13.47
N GLU A 180 -7.09 10.06 13.19
CA GLU A 180 -6.79 10.84 11.98
C GLU A 180 -6.84 9.95 10.74
N ALA A 181 -6.28 8.74 10.79
CA ALA A 181 -6.37 7.77 9.69
C ALA A 181 -7.84 7.43 9.38
N MET A 182 -8.67 7.23 10.41
CA MET A 182 -10.11 7.04 10.26
C MET A 182 -10.77 8.25 9.58
N ARG A 183 -10.47 9.48 10.01
CA ARG A 183 -11.01 10.70 9.37
C ARG A 183 -10.64 10.80 7.89
N VAL A 184 -9.41 10.48 7.51
CA VAL A 184 -8.94 10.52 6.12
C VAL A 184 -9.67 9.49 5.26
N LEU A 185 -9.75 8.24 5.74
CA LEU A 185 -10.37 7.14 5.00
C LEU A 185 -11.90 7.34 4.89
N GLU A 186 -12.58 7.60 5.99
CA GLU A 186 -14.04 7.82 6.00
C GLU A 186 -14.43 9.07 5.21
N GLY A 187 -13.66 10.16 5.38
CA GLY A 187 -13.85 11.38 4.59
C GLY A 187 -13.71 11.13 3.09
N SER A 188 -12.81 10.24 2.67
CA SER A 188 -12.65 9.85 1.26
C SER A 188 -13.88 9.09 0.74
N PHE A 189 -14.37 8.10 1.48
CA PHE A 189 -15.55 7.31 1.10
C PHE A 189 -16.87 8.12 1.11
N GLU A 190 -16.97 9.13 1.98
CA GLU A 190 -18.12 10.04 2.06
C GLU A 190 -18.08 11.09 0.94
N ALA A 191 -16.92 11.67 0.66
CA ALA A 191 -16.80 12.77 -0.30
C ALA A 191 -16.85 12.29 -1.76
N ARG A 192 -16.44 11.05 -2.03
CA ARG A 192 -16.16 10.57 -3.39
C ARG A 192 -16.68 9.15 -3.63
N PRO A 193 -17.64 8.97 -4.57
CA PRO A 193 -18.12 7.64 -4.95
C PRO A 193 -17.01 6.73 -5.49
N ASP A 194 -16.04 7.27 -6.21
CA ASP A 194 -14.92 6.52 -6.79
C ASP A 194 -13.90 6.02 -5.76
N ALA A 195 -13.94 6.52 -4.51
CA ALA A 195 -13.15 5.94 -3.43
C ALA A 195 -13.54 4.48 -3.12
N TRP A 196 -14.80 4.10 -3.39
CA TRP A 196 -15.27 2.71 -3.25
C TRP A 196 -14.71 1.77 -4.33
N ASP A 197 -14.00 2.29 -5.32
CA ASP A 197 -13.34 1.50 -6.36
C ASP A 197 -11.81 1.60 -6.26
N HIS A 198 -11.29 2.16 -5.17
CA HIS A 198 -9.86 2.28 -4.89
C HIS A 198 -9.39 1.12 -3.98
N PRO A 199 -8.63 0.13 -4.49
CA PRO A 199 -8.25 -1.05 -3.71
C PRO A 199 -7.43 -0.71 -2.46
N GLY A 200 -6.48 0.22 -2.58
CA GLY A 200 -5.65 0.66 -1.45
C GLY A 200 -6.44 1.25 -0.27
N LEU A 201 -7.41 2.15 -0.52
CA LEU A 201 -8.25 2.72 0.55
C LEU A 201 -9.10 1.67 1.25
N LEU A 202 -9.73 0.78 0.48
CA LEU A 202 -10.52 -0.32 1.03
C LEU A 202 -9.65 -1.24 1.90
N HIS A 203 -8.47 -1.61 1.40
CA HIS A 203 -7.49 -2.41 2.11
C HIS A 203 -7.06 -1.75 3.43
N MET A 204 -6.68 -0.47 3.40
CA MET A 204 -6.27 0.25 4.62
C MET A 204 -7.40 0.38 5.63
N TYR A 205 -8.63 0.61 5.17
CA TYR A 205 -9.77 0.69 6.10
C TYR A 205 -10.05 -0.66 6.77
N ILE A 206 -9.93 -1.77 6.06
CA ILE A 206 -10.07 -3.10 6.67
C ILE A 206 -9.03 -3.30 7.78
N HIS A 207 -7.74 -3.06 7.50
CA HIS A 207 -6.69 -3.18 8.53
C HIS A 207 -6.88 -2.19 9.68
N LEU A 208 -7.35 -0.97 9.40
CA LEU A 208 -7.67 0.01 10.43
C LEU A 208 -8.77 -0.53 11.36
N MET A 209 -9.78 -1.22 10.84
CA MET A 209 -10.97 -1.61 11.60
C MET A 209 -10.88 -2.97 12.29
N GLU A 210 -9.97 -3.86 11.88
CA GLU A 210 -9.84 -5.23 12.39
C GLU A 210 -9.74 -5.30 13.93
N MET A 211 -8.93 -4.46 14.58
CA MET A 211 -8.84 -4.48 16.05
C MET A 211 -9.69 -3.42 16.75
N SER A 212 -10.62 -2.79 16.02
CA SER A 212 -11.52 -1.80 16.58
C SER A 212 -12.61 -2.43 17.45
N PRO A 213 -13.29 -1.67 18.31
CA PRO A 213 -14.47 -2.16 19.02
C PRO A 213 -15.74 -2.20 18.16
N TYR A 214 -15.63 -1.90 16.86
CA TYR A 214 -16.74 -1.88 15.91
C TYR A 214 -16.29 -2.35 14.51
N PRO A 215 -15.69 -3.54 14.39
CA PRO A 215 -15.14 -4.04 13.11
C PRO A 215 -16.21 -4.15 12.02
N GLU A 216 -17.49 -4.32 12.40
CA GLU A 216 -18.62 -4.41 11.48
C GLU A 216 -18.79 -3.19 10.57
N ARG A 217 -18.21 -2.03 10.92
CA ARG A 217 -18.19 -0.84 10.05
C ARG A 217 -17.44 -1.09 8.74
N ALA A 218 -16.49 -2.02 8.73
CA ALA A 218 -15.71 -2.37 7.55
C ALA A 218 -16.32 -3.48 6.67
N LEU A 219 -17.44 -4.12 7.06
CA LEU A 219 -18.05 -5.21 6.28
C LEU A 219 -18.30 -4.81 4.81
N ARG A 220 -18.93 -3.64 4.60
CA ARG A 220 -19.19 -3.12 3.24
C ARG A 220 -17.92 -2.83 2.43
N HIS A 221 -16.81 -2.55 3.10
CA HIS A 221 -15.52 -2.29 2.46
C HIS A 221 -14.87 -3.62 2.05
N GLY A 222 -14.94 -4.63 2.92
CA GLY A 222 -14.59 -6.02 2.61
C GLY A 222 -15.37 -6.56 1.40
N ASP A 223 -16.70 -6.50 1.45
CA ASP A 223 -17.60 -6.92 0.36
C ASP A 223 -17.22 -6.30 -0.99
N ARG A 224 -16.86 -5.00 -0.97
CA ARG A 224 -16.48 -4.28 -2.17
C ARG A 224 -15.13 -4.74 -2.71
N LEU A 225 -14.17 -5.02 -1.84
CA LEU A 225 -12.79 -5.37 -2.20
C LEU A 225 -12.67 -6.78 -2.79
N THR A 226 -13.39 -7.78 -2.27
CA THR A 226 -13.26 -9.20 -2.63
C THR A 226 -13.35 -9.46 -4.15
N GLY A 227 -14.13 -8.67 -4.89
CA GLY A 227 -14.27 -8.81 -6.35
C GLY A 227 -13.56 -7.75 -7.19
N LEU A 228 -12.84 -6.81 -6.56
CA LEU A 228 -12.28 -5.65 -7.25
C LEU A 228 -10.94 -5.95 -7.94
N VAL A 229 -10.12 -6.83 -7.35
CA VAL A 229 -8.81 -7.23 -7.84
C VAL A 229 -8.70 -8.76 -7.76
N PRO A 230 -9.33 -9.50 -8.70
CA PRO A 230 -9.59 -10.92 -8.55
C PRO A 230 -8.35 -11.81 -8.52
N ASP A 231 -7.26 -11.40 -9.19
CA ASP A 231 -6.01 -12.16 -9.23
C ASP A 231 -4.97 -11.71 -8.18
N ALA A 232 -5.38 -10.93 -7.17
CA ALA A 232 -4.53 -10.58 -6.03
C ALA A 232 -5.01 -11.29 -4.75
N GLY A 233 -4.46 -12.46 -4.44
CA GLY A 233 -4.88 -13.30 -3.31
C GLY A 233 -4.92 -12.55 -1.97
N HIS A 234 -3.92 -11.69 -1.70
CA HIS A 234 -3.94 -10.80 -0.53
C HIS A 234 -5.21 -9.94 -0.46
N LEU A 235 -5.63 -9.29 -1.54
CA LEU A 235 -6.83 -8.45 -1.53
C LEU A 235 -8.13 -9.28 -1.50
N VAL A 236 -8.11 -10.49 -2.04
CA VAL A 236 -9.25 -11.43 -2.00
C VAL A 236 -9.54 -11.88 -0.56
N HIS A 237 -8.52 -12.19 0.25
CA HIS A 237 -8.76 -12.62 1.65
C HIS A 237 -9.02 -11.47 2.61
N MET A 238 -8.68 -10.22 2.27
CA MET A 238 -8.77 -9.09 3.21
C MET A 238 -10.12 -8.98 3.92
N ALA A 239 -11.25 -9.22 3.24
CA ALA A 239 -12.58 -9.20 3.86
C ALA A 239 -12.70 -10.14 5.08
N THR A 240 -12.00 -11.28 5.04
CA THR A 240 -12.06 -12.32 6.06
C THR A 240 -11.52 -11.87 7.42
N HIS A 241 -10.66 -10.84 7.45
CA HIS A 241 -10.22 -10.18 8.68
C HIS A 241 -11.39 -9.57 9.47
N ILE A 242 -12.40 -9.04 8.79
CA ILE A 242 -13.60 -8.47 9.42
C ILE A 242 -14.65 -9.56 9.67
N ASP A 243 -14.82 -10.48 8.73
CA ASP A 243 -15.82 -11.55 8.82
C ASP A 243 -15.60 -12.43 10.05
N VAL A 244 -14.35 -12.79 10.34
CA VAL A 244 -14.01 -13.63 11.50
C VAL A 244 -14.39 -12.97 12.83
N LEU A 245 -14.24 -11.64 12.90
CA LEU A 245 -14.58 -10.85 14.09
C LEU A 245 -16.08 -10.64 14.24
N CYS A 246 -16.80 -10.64 13.11
CA CYS A 246 -18.26 -10.56 13.07
C CYS A 246 -18.93 -11.94 13.20
N GLY A 247 -18.15 -13.03 13.25
CA GLY A 247 -18.63 -14.40 13.42
C GLY A 247 -19.14 -15.07 12.14
N ASP A 248 -18.84 -14.51 10.96
CA ASP A 248 -19.18 -15.12 9.67
C ASP A 248 -18.10 -16.09 9.20
N TYR A 249 -18.02 -17.24 9.86
CA TYR A 249 -16.99 -18.24 9.58
C TYR A 249 -17.12 -18.93 8.21
N GLU A 250 -18.30 -18.88 7.59
CA GLU A 250 -18.51 -19.43 6.25
C GLU A 250 -17.83 -18.55 5.19
N SER A 251 -18.03 -17.22 5.29
CA SER A 251 -17.33 -16.24 4.45
C SER A 251 -15.82 -16.31 4.64
N VAL A 252 -15.34 -16.48 5.89
CA VAL A 252 -13.91 -16.69 6.17
C VAL A 252 -13.35 -17.90 5.44
N LEU A 253 -14.00 -19.07 5.54
CA LEU A 253 -13.53 -20.29 4.88
C LEU A 253 -13.52 -20.13 3.35
N SER A 254 -14.61 -19.64 2.79
CA SER A 254 -14.77 -19.50 1.34
C SER A 254 -13.79 -18.48 0.75
N GLY A 255 -13.62 -17.32 1.40
CA GLY A 255 -12.70 -16.27 0.98
C GLY A 255 -11.23 -16.70 1.03
N ASN A 256 -10.82 -17.39 2.10
CA ASN A 256 -9.45 -17.90 2.22
C ASN A 256 -9.14 -19.02 1.21
N LEU A 257 -10.12 -19.90 0.92
CA LEU A 257 -9.95 -20.91 -0.13
C LEU A 257 -9.82 -20.28 -1.52
N ALA A 258 -10.60 -19.23 -1.81
CA ALA A 258 -10.50 -18.49 -3.07
C ALA A 258 -9.14 -17.79 -3.20
N ALA A 259 -8.67 -17.12 -2.14
CA ALA A 259 -7.35 -16.49 -2.12
C ALA A 259 -6.23 -17.51 -2.35
N ALA A 260 -6.28 -18.68 -1.70
CA ALA A 260 -5.29 -19.74 -1.88
C ALA A 260 -5.24 -20.27 -3.33
N GLU A 261 -6.38 -20.35 -4.03
CA GLU A 261 -6.40 -20.74 -5.45
C GLU A 261 -5.72 -19.69 -6.34
N VAL A 262 -5.92 -18.41 -6.04
CA VAL A 262 -5.25 -17.29 -6.72
C VAL A 262 -3.74 -17.32 -6.48
N ASP A 263 -3.31 -17.55 -5.23
CA ASP A 263 -1.90 -17.59 -4.86
C ASP A 263 -1.16 -18.78 -5.51
N GLU A 264 -1.81 -19.93 -5.70
CA GLU A 264 -1.20 -21.05 -6.45
C GLU A 264 -0.90 -20.67 -7.91
N ARG A 265 -1.70 -19.80 -8.54
CA ARG A 265 -1.39 -19.27 -9.88
C ARG A 265 -0.18 -18.34 -9.84
N PHE A 266 -0.10 -17.46 -8.84
CA PHE A 266 1.04 -16.55 -8.70
C PHE A 266 2.34 -17.33 -8.40
N LYS A 267 2.28 -18.30 -7.50
CA LYS A 267 3.38 -19.22 -7.19
C LYS A 267 3.85 -20.04 -8.41
N ALA A 268 2.94 -20.45 -9.30
CA ALA A 268 3.33 -21.11 -10.55
C ALA A 268 4.10 -20.17 -11.50
N TYR A 269 3.85 -18.86 -11.42
CA TYR A 269 4.52 -17.82 -12.21
C TYR A 269 5.86 -17.38 -11.60
N ALA A 270 5.90 -17.05 -10.31
CA ALA A 270 7.06 -16.47 -9.64
C ALA A 270 7.92 -17.49 -8.85
N GLY A 271 7.43 -18.71 -8.68
CA GLY A 271 8.04 -19.73 -7.81
C GLY A 271 7.62 -19.58 -6.35
N ALA A 272 7.99 -20.55 -5.51
CA ALA A 272 7.56 -20.60 -4.10
C ALA A 272 8.50 -19.86 -3.12
N ALA A 273 9.62 -19.33 -3.61
CA ALA A 273 10.60 -18.60 -2.79
C ALA A 273 10.39 -17.09 -2.98
N ASN A 274 9.22 -16.61 -2.59
CA ASN A 274 8.82 -15.21 -2.63
C ASN A 274 8.05 -14.87 -1.34
N PHE A 275 7.95 -13.60 -0.96
CA PHE A 275 7.27 -13.19 0.29
C PHE A 275 5.74 -13.13 0.18
N TYR A 276 5.19 -13.18 -1.04
CA TYR A 276 3.76 -13.09 -1.35
C TYR A 276 3.06 -14.45 -1.28
#